data_AF-A0A4S8QLB7-F1
#
_entry.id   AF-A0A4S8QLB7-F1
#
_cell.length_a   1.000
_cell.length_b   1.000
_cell.length_c   1.000
_cell.angle_alpha   90.00
_cell.angle_beta   90.00
_cell.angle_gamma   90.00
#
_symmetry.space_group_name_H-M   'P 1'
#
loop_
_entity.id
_entity.type
_entity.pdbx_description
1 polymer ?
#
loop_
_entity_poly.entity_id
_entity_poly.type
_entity_poly.pdbx_seq_one_letter_code
_entity_poly.pdbx_strand_id
1 'polypeptide(L)'
;MFLQSEESQSANLPSTPLISVPGPLEEFAPFSRLPLELRRKIWGFAALSHPRIFELVWCSSEDDLHLLFKVSKQTNCVPPIMEVNREARQEGMRIFEKRVFNNCNIDIEIPFKLEGEKPQCTWFNPDLDTIYFGENTCIRTVADFLDLYWQTTLPNIAFALEVHLHGSCRCGWISADWDPGNRVVTSLQVLHGKPQKDRNWPMFPGSSSTREVSIVLPSFVYRYAAGEMPNTITFRPSVNDVLEIGGVRIGAEWAYEIQEIRSGLNFGCGPSKWKNDSCPDFSFVSFAPSYKDGKGKKLRHAGFLISSKDCEKITANGGAFLEDLKLRTGVDIRFGYCSDSDAYARWFKAVNEVGLFNGTDEGIKQCEFEILAHCLNAR
;
A
#
# COMPACT_ATOMS: atom_id res chain seq x y z
N MET A 1 -58.88 31.28 -21.35
CA MET A 1 -57.93 31.02 -20.26
C MET A 1 -56.54 31.09 -20.87
N PHE A 2 -55.71 32.01 -20.38
CA PHE A 2 -54.55 32.54 -21.09
C PHE A 2 -53.36 31.58 -21.11
N LEU A 3 -52.78 31.37 -22.30
CA LEU A 3 -51.44 30.83 -22.50
C LEU A 3 -50.45 31.99 -22.35
N GLN A 4 -49.64 32.00 -21.30
CA GLN A 4 -48.51 32.92 -21.17
C GLN A 4 -47.25 32.25 -21.72
N SER A 5 -46.60 32.92 -22.67
CA SER A 5 -45.28 32.57 -23.19
C SER A 5 -44.21 32.82 -22.14
N GLU A 6 -43.41 31.80 -21.85
CA GLU A 6 -42.16 31.95 -21.10
C GLU A 6 -41.10 32.59 -22.01
N GLU A 7 -41.02 33.91 -21.97
CA GLU A 7 -39.88 34.65 -22.53
C GLU A 7 -38.64 34.46 -21.64
N SER A 8 -37.68 33.74 -22.23
CA SER A 8 -36.24 33.69 -21.96
C SER A 8 -35.67 34.87 -21.12
N GLN A 9 -35.49 34.63 -19.82
CA GLN A 9 -34.58 35.40 -18.96
C GLN A 9 -33.17 34.79 -19.01
N SER A 10 -32.46 35.03 -20.11
CA SER A 10 -31.01 34.84 -20.21
C SER A 10 -30.34 36.22 -20.10
N ALA A 11 -30.19 36.73 -18.89
CA ALA A 11 -29.49 37.99 -18.64
C ALA A 11 -28.46 37.84 -17.51
N ASN A 12 -27.21 38.10 -17.87
CA ASN A 12 -26.11 38.55 -17.00
C ASN A 12 -25.50 37.51 -16.05
N LEU A 13 -24.80 36.51 -16.62
CA LEU A 13 -23.66 35.91 -15.92
C LEU A 13 -22.50 36.93 -15.90
N PRO A 14 -21.87 37.20 -14.75
CA PRO A 14 -20.71 38.07 -14.67
C PRO A 14 -19.60 37.52 -15.58
N SER A 15 -19.14 38.35 -16.50
CA SER A 15 -18.02 38.05 -17.40
C SER A 15 -16.79 37.76 -16.54
N THR A 16 -16.50 36.48 -16.33
CA THR A 16 -15.30 36.00 -15.66
C THR A 16 -14.11 36.64 -16.37
N PRO A 17 -13.22 37.37 -15.68
CA PRO A 17 -12.07 37.99 -16.32
C PRO A 17 -11.29 36.90 -17.04
N LEU A 18 -11.13 37.07 -18.35
CA LEU A 18 -10.31 36.20 -19.20
C LEU A 18 -8.90 36.22 -18.62
N ILE A 19 -8.53 35.17 -17.89
CA ILE A 19 -7.15 34.94 -17.48
C ILE A 19 -6.38 34.78 -18.78
N SER A 20 -5.58 35.79 -19.14
CA SER A 20 -4.71 35.72 -20.30
C SER A 20 -3.78 34.54 -20.10
N VAL A 21 -3.95 33.49 -20.90
CA VAL A 21 -3.00 32.38 -20.92
C VAL A 21 -1.69 32.96 -21.48
N PRO A 22 -0.60 32.99 -20.70
CA PRO A 22 0.67 33.49 -21.22
C PRO A 22 1.06 32.69 -22.46
N GLY A 23 1.68 33.36 -23.44
CA GLY A 23 2.31 32.67 -24.56
C GLY A 23 3.31 31.60 -24.08
N PRO A 24 3.68 30.64 -24.93
CA PRO A 24 4.67 29.62 -24.58
C PRO A 24 5.96 30.27 -24.07
N LEU A 25 6.48 29.78 -22.94
CA LEU A 25 7.72 30.27 -22.36
C LEU A 25 8.88 30.01 -23.33
N GLU A 26 9.53 31.08 -23.80
CA GLU A 26 10.65 30.99 -24.74
C GLU A 26 11.96 30.60 -24.03
N GLU A 27 12.07 30.83 -22.71
CA GLU A 27 13.26 30.54 -21.92
C GLU A 27 12.91 29.84 -20.59
N PHE A 28 13.67 28.80 -20.25
CA PHE A 28 13.56 28.12 -18.96
C PHE A 28 14.66 28.59 -18.01
N ALA A 29 14.30 29.29 -16.94
CA ALA A 29 15.27 29.70 -15.93
C ALA A 29 15.84 28.47 -15.20
N PRO A 30 17.17 28.35 -15.08
CA PRO A 30 17.79 27.31 -14.26
C PRO A 30 17.21 27.32 -12.84
N PHE A 31 17.06 26.14 -12.23
CA PHE A 31 16.41 26.01 -10.91
C PHE A 31 16.99 26.99 -9.88
N SER A 32 18.31 27.18 -9.83
CA SER A 32 18.98 28.09 -8.90
C SER A 32 18.65 29.57 -9.09
N ARG A 33 18.14 29.96 -10.26
CA ARG A 33 17.73 31.34 -10.60
C ARG A 33 16.24 31.58 -10.39
N LEU A 34 15.46 30.54 -10.10
CA LEU A 34 14.04 30.69 -9.80
C LEU A 34 13.85 31.48 -8.49
N PRO A 35 12.80 32.32 -8.40
CA PRO A 35 12.37 32.91 -7.14
C PRO A 35 12.27 31.86 -6.03
N LEU A 36 12.69 32.24 -4.81
CA LEU A 36 12.72 31.34 -3.66
C LEU A 36 11.38 30.62 -3.42
N GLU A 37 10.27 31.32 -3.64
CA GLU A 37 8.93 30.75 -3.50
C GLU A 37 8.67 29.59 -4.48
N LEU A 38 9.09 29.73 -5.73
CA LEU A 38 8.94 28.66 -6.73
C LEU A 38 9.84 27.47 -6.40
N ARG A 39 11.07 27.73 -5.95
CA ARG A 39 12.01 26.67 -5.55
C ARG A 39 11.47 25.86 -4.38
N ARG A 40 10.93 26.53 -3.36
CA ARG A 40 10.24 25.89 -2.22
C ARG A 40 9.03 25.08 -2.66
N LYS A 41 8.18 25.62 -3.56
CA LYS A 41 7.04 24.88 -4.11
C LYS A 41 7.49 23.60 -4.83
N ILE A 42 8.53 23.69 -5.67
CA ILE A 42 9.09 22.52 -6.37
C ILE A 42 9.61 21.49 -5.36
N TRP A 43 10.32 21.91 -4.31
CA TRP A 43 10.76 21.00 -3.25
C TRP A 43 9.60 20.37 -2.48
N GLY A 44 8.57 21.15 -2.14
CA GLY A 44 7.35 20.66 -1.52
C GLY A 44 6.66 19.60 -2.39
N PHE A 45 6.54 19.84 -3.70
CA PHE A 45 6.04 18.84 -4.64
C PHE A 45 6.91 17.59 -4.64
N ALA A 46 8.23 17.72 -4.77
CA ALA A 46 9.15 16.58 -4.80
C ALA A 46 9.08 15.71 -3.53
N ALA A 47 8.88 16.33 -2.36
CA ALA A 47 8.70 15.64 -1.09
C ALA A 47 7.40 14.83 -1.01
N LEU A 48 6.35 15.27 -1.71
CA LEU A 48 5.02 14.65 -1.71
C LEU A 48 4.78 13.68 -2.88
N SER A 49 5.70 13.60 -3.84
CA SER A 49 5.52 12.79 -5.05
C SER A 49 5.73 11.29 -4.87
N HIS A 50 6.37 10.85 -3.78
CA HIS A 50 6.84 9.47 -3.65
C HIS A 50 6.37 8.86 -2.33
N PRO A 51 5.19 8.21 -2.31
CA PRO A 51 4.79 7.41 -1.16
C PRO A 51 5.77 6.28 -0.94
N ARG A 52 6.20 6.07 0.30
CA ARG A 52 7.10 4.98 0.68
C ARG A 52 6.39 4.00 1.58
N ILE A 53 6.84 2.76 1.51
CA ILE A 53 6.30 1.66 2.32
C ILE A 53 7.40 1.23 3.29
N PHE A 54 7.13 1.36 4.57
CA PHE A 54 8.01 0.90 5.66
C PHE A 54 7.53 -0.45 6.15
N GLU A 55 8.29 -1.49 5.83
CA GLU A 55 8.01 -2.83 6.30
C GLU A 55 8.47 -2.99 7.75
N LEU A 56 7.60 -3.51 8.60
CA LEU A 56 7.96 -3.96 9.93
C LEU A 56 8.40 -5.43 9.88
N VAL A 57 9.53 -5.70 10.53
CA VAL A 57 10.15 -7.02 10.63
C VAL A 57 10.47 -7.32 12.08
N TRP A 58 10.53 -8.61 12.41
CA TRP A 58 10.96 -9.04 13.74
C TRP A 58 12.46 -8.84 13.98
N CYS A 59 12.83 -8.52 15.21
CA CYS A 59 14.22 -8.27 15.61
C CYS A 59 15.02 -9.55 15.90
N SER A 60 14.35 -10.66 16.24
CA SER A 60 15.01 -11.93 16.59
C SER A 60 14.64 -13.02 15.61
N SER A 61 15.59 -13.92 15.35
CA SER A 61 15.35 -15.19 14.65
C SER A 61 14.89 -16.30 15.60
N GLU A 62 14.81 -16.05 16.91
CA GLU A 62 14.30 -17.00 17.88
C GLU A 62 12.77 -17.02 17.83
N ASP A 63 12.22 -18.20 17.55
CA ASP A 63 10.83 -18.47 17.14
C ASP A 63 9.73 -18.01 18.13
N ASP A 64 10.09 -17.47 19.31
CA ASP A 64 9.13 -17.22 20.40
C ASP A 64 8.97 -15.74 20.79
N LEU A 65 9.77 -14.81 20.23
CA LEU A 65 9.73 -13.39 20.61
C LEU A 65 9.11 -12.51 19.51
N HIS A 66 7.86 -12.79 19.13
CA HIS A 66 7.06 -11.91 18.24
C HIS A 66 6.75 -10.52 18.82
N LEU A 67 7.24 -10.26 20.04
CA LEU A 67 7.14 -8.99 20.73
C LEU A 67 8.07 -7.94 20.13
N LEU A 68 9.22 -8.32 19.56
CA LEU A 68 10.24 -7.37 19.15
C LEU A 68 10.18 -7.09 17.65
N PHE A 69 9.91 -5.84 17.27
CA PHE A 69 9.85 -5.40 15.88
C PHE A 69 10.69 -4.13 15.63
N LYS A 70 11.09 -3.96 14.37
CA LYS A 70 11.71 -2.75 13.83
C LYS A 70 11.32 -2.56 12.37
N VAL A 71 11.53 -1.36 11.84
CA VAL A 71 11.46 -1.13 10.38
C VAL A 71 12.62 -1.86 9.69
N SER A 72 12.36 -2.52 8.56
CA SER A 72 13.39 -3.20 7.80
C SER A 72 14.47 -2.22 7.33
N LYS A 73 15.73 -2.66 7.33
CA LYS A 73 16.87 -1.81 6.92
C LYS A 73 16.73 -1.35 5.47
N GLN A 74 16.15 -2.19 4.63
CA GLN A 74 15.96 -2.00 3.20
C GLN A 74 14.95 -0.89 2.94
N THR A 75 13.83 -0.87 3.67
CA THR A 75 12.80 0.19 3.55
C THR A 75 13.14 1.46 4.33
N ASN A 76 14.02 1.37 5.33
CA ASN A 76 14.44 2.52 6.13
C ASN A 76 15.50 3.39 5.42
N CYS A 77 15.07 4.13 4.39
CA CYS A 77 15.92 5.05 3.66
C CYS A 77 15.66 6.51 4.01
N VAL A 78 16.72 7.32 3.87
CA VAL A 78 16.62 8.78 3.93
C VAL A 78 15.91 9.25 2.65
N PRO A 79 14.85 10.08 2.75
CA PRO A 79 14.18 10.63 1.59
C PRO A 79 15.17 11.39 0.69
N PRO A 80 15.15 11.24 -0.64
CA PRO A 80 16.11 11.90 -1.53
C PRO A 80 16.21 13.42 -1.33
N ILE A 81 15.10 14.10 -1.03
CA ILE A 81 15.06 15.54 -0.76
C ILE A 81 15.99 15.97 0.39
N MET A 82 16.25 15.08 1.36
CA MET A 82 17.13 15.34 2.50
C MET A 82 18.62 15.34 2.13
N GLU A 83 18.97 14.82 0.95
CA GLU A 83 20.35 14.58 0.51
C GLU A 83 20.78 15.48 -0.66
N VAL A 84 19.85 16.17 -1.34
CA VAL A 84 20.18 16.96 -2.55
C VAL A 84 21.07 18.16 -2.24
N ASN A 85 20.61 19.07 -1.37
CA ASN A 85 21.34 20.27 -0.96
C ASN A 85 20.75 20.84 0.35
N ARG A 86 21.37 21.90 0.90
CA ARG A 86 20.96 22.51 2.16
C ARG A 86 19.51 23.03 2.14
N GLU A 87 19.08 23.63 1.04
CA GLU A 87 17.73 24.18 0.92
C GLU A 87 16.68 23.08 0.82
N ALA A 88 16.91 22.08 -0.03
CA ALA A 88 16.06 20.91 -0.16
C ALA A 88 15.91 20.20 1.20
N ARG A 89 17.01 19.98 1.92
CA ARG A 89 16.99 19.39 3.26
C ARG A 89 16.18 20.21 4.27
N GLN A 90 16.29 21.54 4.24
CA GLN A 90 15.49 22.41 5.11
C GLN A 90 13.99 22.29 4.82
N GLU A 91 13.62 22.17 3.55
CA GLU A 91 12.23 21.95 3.17
C GLU A 91 11.76 20.54 3.55
N GLY A 92 12.58 19.52 3.29
CA GLY A 92 12.31 18.14 3.70
C GLY A 92 12.09 18.02 5.21
N MET A 93 12.89 18.68 6.05
CA MET A 93 12.71 18.69 7.50
C MET A 93 11.41 19.35 7.98
N ARG A 94 10.67 20.07 7.13
CA ARG A 94 9.33 20.60 7.45
C ARG A 94 8.22 19.59 7.20
N ILE A 95 8.47 18.62 6.32
CA ILE A 95 7.49 17.64 5.84
C ILE A 95 7.71 16.29 6.53
N PHE A 96 8.97 15.87 6.67
CA PHE A 96 9.34 14.60 7.28
C PHE A 96 9.65 14.78 8.77
N GLU A 97 9.04 13.92 9.58
CA GLU A 97 9.32 13.80 11.00
C GLU A 97 10.35 12.71 11.26
N LYS A 98 11.26 12.94 12.19
CA LYS A 98 12.17 11.89 12.64
C LYS A 98 11.45 11.04 13.69
N ARG A 99 11.13 9.79 13.35
CA ARG A 99 10.44 8.82 14.21
C ARG A 99 11.32 7.60 14.48
N VAL A 100 11.02 6.89 15.56
CA VAL A 100 11.65 5.61 15.88
C VAL A 100 10.52 4.60 15.93
N PHE A 101 10.52 3.67 14.98
CA PHE A 101 9.57 2.57 14.90
C PHE A 101 10.29 1.27 15.25
N ASN A 102 10.59 1.12 16.54
CA ASN A 102 11.13 -0.10 17.10
C ASN A 102 10.69 -0.23 18.56
N ASN A 103 10.68 -1.45 19.06
CA ASN A 103 10.54 -1.70 20.50
C ASN A 103 11.65 -2.60 21.05
N CYS A 104 12.69 -2.86 20.24
CA CYS A 104 13.84 -3.70 20.58
C CYS A 104 14.78 -3.06 21.62
N ASN A 105 14.49 -1.84 22.09
CA ASN A 105 15.25 -1.07 23.08
C ASN A 105 14.40 -0.63 24.28
N ILE A 106 13.16 -1.07 24.39
CA ILE A 106 12.35 -0.80 25.59
C ILE A 106 12.86 -1.77 26.65
N ASP A 107 13.24 -1.25 27.83
CA ASP A 107 13.65 -2.01 29.02
C ASP A 107 12.53 -2.96 29.50
N ILE A 108 12.21 -3.97 28.70
CA ILE A 108 11.73 -5.25 29.22
C ILE A 108 12.95 -5.76 30.00
N GLU A 109 12.76 -6.24 31.23
CA GLU A 109 13.78 -6.59 32.23
C GLU A 109 14.89 -7.58 31.77
N ILE A 110 14.90 -7.96 30.50
CA ILE A 110 15.92 -8.72 29.81
C ILE A 110 16.75 -7.74 28.96
N PRO A 111 18.01 -7.45 29.33
CA PRO A 111 18.85 -6.53 28.59
C PRO A 111 19.31 -7.22 27.31
N PHE A 112 18.49 -7.20 26.26
CA PHE A 112 19.01 -7.26 24.90
C PHE A 112 19.71 -5.93 24.60
N LYS A 113 20.79 -5.64 25.32
CA LYS A 113 21.85 -4.79 24.80
C LYS A 113 22.47 -5.58 23.65
N LEU A 114 21.90 -5.45 22.45
CA LEU A 114 22.71 -5.54 21.25
C LEU A 114 23.70 -4.37 21.36
N GLU A 115 24.83 -4.62 22.03
CA GLU A 115 25.85 -3.61 22.35
C GLU A 115 26.20 -2.82 21.09
N GLY A 116 25.78 -1.54 21.05
CA GLY A 116 26.24 -0.57 20.05
C GLY A 116 25.26 -0.16 18.96
N GLU A 117 24.09 -0.81 18.80
CA GLU A 117 23.12 -0.36 17.79
C GLU A 117 22.27 0.81 18.31
N LYS A 118 22.57 2.01 17.82
CA LYS A 118 21.72 3.20 18.07
C LYS A 118 20.29 2.92 17.57
N PRO A 119 19.25 3.40 18.29
CA PRO A 119 17.87 3.28 17.82
C PRO A 119 17.75 3.75 16.38
N GLN A 120 17.28 2.86 15.51
CA GLN A 120 17.15 3.16 14.10
C GLN A 120 16.08 4.24 13.92
N CYS A 121 16.52 5.44 13.58
CA CYS A 121 15.62 6.56 13.32
C CYS A 121 15.22 6.58 11.84
N THR A 122 13.95 6.83 11.59
CA THR A 122 13.36 6.92 10.26
C THR A 122 12.85 8.34 10.03
N TRP A 123 13.08 8.89 8.83
CA TRP A 123 12.36 10.08 8.38
C TRP A 123 11.03 9.62 7.80
N PHE A 124 9.92 10.00 8.43
CA PHE A 124 8.57 9.55 8.11
C PHE A 124 7.70 10.76 7.74
N ASN A 125 7.00 10.67 6.61
CA ASN A 125 6.00 11.62 6.19
C ASN A 125 4.63 11.13 6.67
N PRO A 126 4.04 11.77 7.70
CA PRO A 126 2.80 11.32 8.31
C PRO A 126 1.56 11.52 7.45
N ASP A 127 1.68 12.11 6.26
CA ASP A 127 0.56 12.28 5.33
C ASP A 127 0.61 11.29 4.16
N LEU A 128 1.76 10.67 3.88
CA LEU A 128 1.99 9.94 2.63
C LEU A 128 2.58 8.53 2.83
N ASP A 129 3.45 8.34 3.82
CA ASP A 129 4.12 7.05 4.00
C ASP A 129 3.18 6.00 4.60
N THR A 130 3.42 4.74 4.25
CA THR A 130 2.64 3.59 4.70
C THR A 130 3.46 2.71 5.64
N ILE A 131 2.86 2.27 6.75
CA ILE A 131 3.41 1.20 7.58
C ILE A 131 2.85 -0.13 7.07
N TYR A 132 3.73 -1.05 6.70
CA TYR A 132 3.39 -2.36 6.18
C TYR A 132 3.74 -3.46 7.19
N PHE A 133 2.71 -4.22 7.59
CA PHE A 133 2.82 -5.43 8.39
C PHE A 133 2.92 -6.63 7.44
N GLY A 134 4.15 -7.12 7.22
CA GLY A 134 4.45 -8.14 6.22
C GLY A 134 4.05 -9.57 6.61
N GLU A 135 4.36 -10.54 5.73
CA GLU A 135 4.01 -11.96 5.87
C GLU A 135 4.61 -12.67 7.10
N ASN A 136 5.52 -12.02 7.82
CA ASN A 136 6.03 -12.52 9.10
C ASN A 136 5.55 -11.68 10.28
N THR A 137 4.50 -10.86 10.12
CA THR A 137 3.98 -10.04 11.23
C THR A 137 2.72 -10.66 11.80
N CYS A 138 2.78 -11.15 13.04
CA CYS A 138 1.58 -11.66 13.69
C CYS A 138 0.65 -10.53 14.17
N ILE A 139 -0.63 -10.85 14.37
CA ILE A 139 -1.61 -9.86 14.84
C ILE A 139 -1.22 -9.25 16.20
N ARG A 140 -0.57 -10.02 17.08
CA ARG A 140 -0.05 -9.49 18.35
C ARG A 140 0.98 -8.38 18.12
N THR A 141 1.90 -8.55 17.18
CA THR A 141 2.88 -7.52 16.81
C THR A 141 2.20 -6.26 16.30
N VAL A 142 1.17 -6.39 15.45
CA VAL A 142 0.36 -5.25 14.99
C VAL A 142 -0.27 -4.52 16.18
N ALA A 143 -0.83 -5.29 17.10
CA ALA A 143 -1.53 -4.77 18.26
C ALA A 143 -0.60 -4.06 19.24
N ASP A 144 0.56 -4.64 19.52
CA ASP A 144 1.63 -4.02 20.31
C ASP A 144 2.20 -2.76 19.62
N PHE A 145 2.34 -2.77 18.30
CA PHE A 145 2.75 -1.60 17.54
C PHE A 145 1.74 -0.46 17.70
N LEU A 146 0.45 -0.74 17.45
CA LEU A 146 -0.59 0.27 17.57
C LEU A 146 -0.76 0.75 19.02
N ASP A 147 -0.53 -0.12 20.01
CA ASP A 147 -0.50 0.27 21.41
C ASP A 147 0.66 1.20 21.74
N LEU A 148 1.86 0.90 21.25
CA LEU A 148 3.03 1.75 21.47
C LEU A 148 2.90 3.12 20.77
N TYR A 149 2.28 3.14 19.59
CA TYR A 149 2.21 4.32 18.71
C TYR A 149 0.81 4.94 18.63
N TRP A 150 -0.08 4.70 19.60
CA TRP A 150 -1.48 5.16 19.53
C TRP A 150 -1.69 6.69 19.41
N GLN A 151 -0.71 7.48 19.87
CA GLN A 151 -0.73 8.95 19.74
C GLN A 151 -0.16 9.44 18.41
N THR A 152 0.44 8.53 17.63
CA THR A 152 1.16 8.83 16.40
C THR A 152 0.19 8.85 15.23
N THR A 153 0.28 9.87 14.38
CA THR A 153 -0.49 9.92 13.13
C THR A 153 0.04 8.87 12.14
N LEU A 154 -0.81 7.91 11.79
CA LEU A 154 -0.56 6.78 10.89
C LEU A 154 -1.74 6.66 9.89
N PRO A 155 -1.80 7.52 8.86
CA PRO A 155 -2.96 7.55 7.95
C PRO A 155 -3.03 6.32 7.05
N ASN A 156 -1.89 5.74 6.68
CA ASN A 156 -1.81 4.67 5.70
C ASN A 156 -1.19 3.43 6.36
N ILE A 157 -1.95 2.35 6.39
CA ILE A 157 -1.52 1.07 6.93
C ILE A 157 -1.72 -0.02 5.88
N ALA A 158 -0.81 -0.97 5.80
CA ALA A 158 -0.90 -2.11 4.91
C ALA A 158 -0.70 -3.45 5.64
N PHE A 159 -1.43 -4.48 5.24
CA PHE A 159 -1.41 -5.82 5.83
C PHE A 159 -1.15 -6.87 4.77
N ALA A 160 -0.24 -7.80 5.03
CA ALA A 160 -0.10 -9.00 4.21
C ALA A 160 -1.28 -9.96 4.43
N LEU A 161 -1.86 -10.47 3.35
CA LEU A 161 -3.07 -11.31 3.39
C LEU A 161 -2.92 -12.59 4.22
N GLU A 162 -1.76 -13.27 4.13
CA GLU A 162 -1.59 -14.67 4.55
C GLU A 162 -1.65 -14.88 6.06
N VAL A 163 -1.04 -13.98 6.84
CA VAL A 163 -0.84 -14.18 8.30
C VAL A 163 -2.10 -13.89 9.10
N HIS A 164 -2.93 -12.98 8.60
CA HIS A 164 -3.99 -12.35 9.36
C HIS A 164 -5.34 -13.07 9.26
N LEU A 165 -5.50 -13.98 8.28
CA LEU A 165 -6.73 -14.75 8.08
C LEU A 165 -6.77 -16.08 8.83
N HIS A 166 -5.62 -16.66 9.17
CA HIS A 166 -5.56 -18.06 9.61
C HIS A 166 -4.99 -18.29 11.00
N GLY A 167 -4.78 -17.23 11.80
CA GLY A 167 -4.39 -17.35 13.21
C GLY A 167 -3.15 -18.23 13.42
N SER A 168 -2.28 -18.34 12.40
CA SER A 168 -1.20 -19.34 12.35
C SER A 168 0.01 -18.95 13.19
N CYS A 169 -0.08 -17.84 13.90
CA CYS A 169 0.96 -17.45 14.82
C CYS A 169 1.02 -18.45 15.98
N ARG A 170 2.12 -19.21 16.06
CA ARG A 170 2.34 -20.23 17.09
C ARG A 170 2.55 -19.66 18.49
N CYS A 171 2.57 -18.35 18.68
CA CYS A 171 2.81 -17.75 20.00
C CYS A 171 1.69 -18.01 21.02
N GLY A 172 0.62 -18.73 20.63
CA GLY A 172 -0.46 -19.08 21.54
C GLY A 172 -1.21 -17.87 22.09
N TRP A 173 -1.03 -16.70 21.48
CA TRP A 173 -1.68 -15.48 21.90
C TRP A 173 -3.17 -15.57 21.58
N ILE A 174 -3.93 -16.01 22.58
CA ILE A 174 -5.37 -15.87 22.68
C ILE A 174 -5.54 -14.88 23.81
N SER A 175 -5.81 -13.60 23.51
CA SER A 175 -6.23 -12.70 24.59
C SER A 175 -7.46 -13.32 25.24
N ALA A 176 -7.50 -13.38 26.57
CA ALA A 176 -8.59 -14.04 27.30
C ALA A 176 -9.98 -13.43 26.99
N ASP A 177 -9.98 -12.19 26.48
CA ASP A 177 -11.17 -11.44 26.05
C ASP A 177 -11.34 -11.41 24.51
N TRP A 178 -10.47 -12.10 23.78
CA TRP A 178 -10.47 -12.20 22.33
C TRP A 178 -11.12 -13.51 21.94
N ASP A 179 -12.40 -13.47 21.55
CA ASP A 179 -13.15 -14.66 21.15
C ASP A 179 -12.59 -15.22 19.82
N PRO A 180 -11.87 -16.34 19.83
CA PRO A 180 -11.32 -16.94 18.61
C PRO A 180 -12.42 -17.60 17.74
N GLY A 181 -13.68 -17.61 18.18
CA GLY A 181 -14.82 -18.11 17.43
C GLY A 181 -15.09 -17.32 16.14
N ASN A 182 -14.67 -16.06 16.06
CA ASN A 182 -14.78 -15.19 14.88
C ASN A 182 -13.39 -14.92 14.28
N ARG A 183 -12.82 -15.96 13.65
CA ARG A 183 -11.39 -16.08 13.27
C ARG A 183 -10.84 -15.02 12.33
N VAL A 184 -11.68 -14.37 11.54
CA VAL A 184 -11.25 -13.40 10.53
C VAL A 184 -11.40 -11.98 11.11
N VAL A 185 -12.56 -11.75 11.75
CA VAL A 185 -13.11 -10.46 12.18
C VAL A 185 -12.19 -9.67 13.14
N THR A 186 -11.12 -10.30 13.60
CA THR A 186 -10.22 -9.85 14.64
C THR A 186 -8.99 -9.09 14.14
N SER A 187 -8.57 -9.25 12.88
CA SER A 187 -7.34 -8.59 12.41
C SER A 187 -7.52 -7.09 12.17
N LEU A 188 -8.67 -6.65 11.66
CA LEU A 188 -8.96 -5.23 11.46
C LEU A 188 -9.47 -4.54 12.74
N GLN A 189 -10.03 -5.29 13.69
CA GLN A 189 -10.47 -4.77 14.99
C GLN A 189 -9.38 -3.98 15.70
N VAL A 190 -8.13 -4.41 15.54
CA VAL A 190 -6.96 -3.75 16.14
C VAL A 190 -6.86 -2.27 15.74
N LEU A 191 -7.42 -1.88 14.58
CA LEU A 191 -7.40 -0.50 14.11
C LEU A 191 -8.44 0.40 14.78
N HIS A 192 -9.55 -0.17 15.31
CA HIS A 192 -10.71 0.58 15.81
C HIS A 192 -10.43 1.40 17.07
N GLY A 193 -9.43 0.98 17.83
CA GLY A 193 -8.97 1.68 19.01
C GLY A 193 -9.88 1.63 20.23
N LYS A 194 -9.39 2.18 21.34
CA LYS A 194 -10.11 2.22 22.61
C LYS A 194 -11.12 3.37 22.61
N PRO A 195 -12.36 3.15 23.05
CA PRO A 195 -13.20 4.25 23.51
C PRO A 195 -12.48 4.99 24.65
N GLN A 196 -12.43 6.33 24.58
CA GLN A 196 -11.69 7.16 25.54
C GLN A 196 -12.12 6.94 27.01
N LYS A 197 -13.35 6.45 27.22
CA LYS A 197 -13.93 6.19 28.55
C LYS A 197 -13.37 4.93 29.21
N ASP A 198 -12.73 4.04 28.45
CA ASP A 198 -12.37 2.71 28.91
C ASP A 198 -10.86 2.48 28.89
N ARG A 199 -10.08 3.44 29.43
CA ARG A 199 -8.61 3.35 29.51
C ARG A 199 -8.11 2.05 30.16
N ASN A 200 -8.89 1.51 31.10
CA ASN A 200 -8.55 0.30 31.85
C ASN A 200 -9.00 -1.00 31.16
N TRP A 201 -9.69 -0.93 30.01
CA TRP A 201 -10.07 -2.14 29.28
C TRP A 201 -8.86 -2.71 28.54
N PRO A 202 -8.62 -4.04 28.57
CA PRO A 202 -7.57 -4.74 27.80
C PRO A 202 -7.62 -4.62 26.27
N MET A 203 -8.54 -3.83 25.70
CA MET A 203 -8.60 -3.60 24.25
C MET A 203 -7.35 -2.89 23.70
N PHE A 204 -7.21 -2.83 22.37
CA PHE A 204 -6.13 -2.10 21.72
C PHE A 204 -6.52 -0.64 21.48
N PRO A 205 -5.60 0.32 21.65
CA PRO A 205 -5.89 1.74 21.44
C PRO A 205 -5.98 2.13 19.96
N GLY A 206 -5.58 1.23 19.06
CA GLY A 206 -5.75 1.33 17.61
C GLY A 206 -5.13 2.58 17.00
N SER A 207 -5.56 2.94 15.78
CA SER A 207 -5.08 4.15 15.10
C SER A 207 -6.26 4.98 14.62
N SER A 208 -6.67 5.91 15.48
CA SER A 208 -7.74 6.87 15.17
C SER A 208 -7.43 7.81 13.99
N SER A 209 -6.18 7.82 13.53
CA SER A 209 -5.71 8.62 12.40
C SER A 209 -5.70 7.89 11.06
N THR A 210 -5.92 6.58 11.05
CA THR A 210 -5.90 5.77 9.82
C THR A 210 -7.05 6.15 8.91
N ARG A 211 -6.71 6.44 7.65
CA ARG A 211 -7.62 6.83 6.57
C ARG A 211 -7.64 5.81 5.45
N GLU A 212 -6.51 5.17 5.19
CA GLU A 212 -6.36 4.17 4.12
C GLU A 212 -5.77 2.88 4.69
N VAL A 213 -6.40 1.76 4.33
CA VAL A 213 -5.94 0.42 4.67
C VAL A 213 -5.76 -0.39 3.39
N SER A 214 -4.53 -0.81 3.13
CA SER A 214 -4.17 -1.64 1.99
C SER A 214 -4.06 -3.10 2.41
N ILE A 215 -4.89 -3.97 1.83
CA ILE A 215 -4.78 -5.42 1.98
C ILE A 215 -3.88 -5.91 0.84
N VAL A 216 -2.65 -6.29 1.17
CA VAL A 216 -1.61 -6.68 0.23
C VAL A 216 -1.76 -8.17 -0.08
N LEU A 217 -2.25 -8.47 -1.28
CA LEU A 217 -2.27 -9.81 -1.83
C LEU A 217 -0.92 -10.14 -2.46
N PRO A 218 -0.42 -11.38 -2.29
CA PRO A 218 0.80 -11.84 -2.93
C PRO A 218 0.71 -11.63 -4.45
N SER A 219 1.73 -10.99 -5.02
CA SER A 219 1.94 -11.00 -6.47
C SER A 219 2.81 -12.20 -6.82
N PHE A 220 2.65 -12.80 -7.99
CA PHE A 220 3.60 -13.81 -8.49
C PHE A 220 4.78 -13.15 -9.21
N VAL A 221 4.66 -11.87 -9.56
CA VAL A 221 5.70 -11.08 -10.23
C VAL A 221 6.66 -10.46 -9.21
N TYR A 222 6.11 -9.91 -8.12
CA TYR A 222 6.88 -9.24 -7.07
C TYR A 222 6.61 -9.88 -5.72
N ARG A 223 7.57 -10.70 -5.28
CA ARG A 223 7.60 -11.31 -3.96
C ARG A 223 8.92 -10.97 -3.28
N TYR A 224 8.84 -10.72 -2.00
CA TYR A 224 9.99 -10.39 -1.16
C TYR A 224 9.85 -11.19 0.12
N ALA A 225 10.92 -11.85 0.55
CA ALA A 225 10.96 -12.35 1.92
C ALA A 225 10.94 -11.16 2.89
N ALA A 226 10.55 -11.42 4.13
CA ALA A 226 10.49 -10.37 5.14
C ALA A 226 11.86 -9.67 5.29
N GLY A 227 11.85 -8.36 5.19
CA GLY A 227 13.05 -7.53 5.25
C GLY A 227 13.81 -7.41 3.95
N GLU A 228 13.47 -8.14 2.89
CA GLU A 228 14.11 -8.02 1.58
C GLU A 228 13.39 -7.03 0.66
N MET A 229 12.27 -6.44 1.10
CA MET A 229 11.47 -5.54 0.30
C MET A 229 12.24 -4.24 -0.03
N PRO A 230 12.40 -3.88 -1.33
CA PRO A 230 13.14 -2.69 -1.72
C PRO A 230 12.36 -1.42 -1.38
N ASN A 231 13.08 -0.35 -1.03
CA ASN A 231 12.49 0.97 -0.74
C ASN A 231 11.86 1.69 -1.95
N THR A 232 12.01 1.15 -3.15
CA THR A 232 11.41 1.69 -4.38
C THR A 232 10.08 1.02 -4.72
N ILE A 233 9.60 0.09 -3.88
CA ILE A 233 8.34 -0.58 -4.14
C ILE A 233 7.15 0.36 -3.92
N THR A 234 6.09 0.13 -4.69
CA THR A 234 4.80 0.79 -4.54
C THR A 234 3.68 -0.23 -4.64
N PHE A 235 2.44 0.23 -4.56
CA PHE A 235 1.26 -0.58 -4.74
C PHE A 235 0.67 -0.44 -6.14
N ARG A 236 0.07 -1.52 -6.63
CA ARG A 236 -0.87 -1.54 -7.74
C ARG A 236 -2.15 -2.23 -7.31
N PRO A 237 -3.29 -2.00 -7.99
CA PRO A 237 -4.48 -2.81 -7.79
C PRO A 237 -4.13 -4.30 -7.93
N SER A 238 -4.58 -5.11 -6.98
CA SER A 238 -4.36 -6.55 -7.06
C SER A 238 -5.16 -7.16 -8.21
N VAL A 239 -4.65 -8.26 -8.75
CA VAL A 239 -5.32 -9.09 -9.77
C VAL A 239 -5.75 -10.43 -9.19
N ASN A 240 -5.48 -10.63 -7.91
CA ASN A 240 -5.62 -11.88 -7.17
C ASN A 240 -6.83 -11.84 -6.21
N ASP A 241 -7.58 -10.74 -6.21
CA ASP A 241 -8.80 -10.54 -5.40
C ASP A 241 -9.91 -11.55 -5.76
N VAL A 242 -9.90 -12.04 -6.99
CA VAL A 242 -10.82 -13.08 -7.49
C VAL A 242 -10.40 -14.51 -7.14
N LEU A 243 -9.24 -14.72 -6.54
CA LEU A 243 -8.73 -16.06 -6.28
C LEU A 243 -9.47 -16.77 -5.14
N GLU A 244 -9.71 -18.06 -5.36
CA GLU A 244 -10.42 -18.95 -4.44
C GLU A 244 -9.42 -19.92 -3.78
N ILE A 245 -9.37 -19.91 -2.45
CA ILE A 245 -8.47 -20.67 -1.61
C ILE A 245 -9.32 -21.64 -0.77
N GLY A 246 -9.16 -22.95 -0.98
CA GLY A 246 -9.92 -23.95 -0.23
C GLY A 246 -11.44 -23.87 -0.41
N GLY A 247 -11.93 -23.33 -1.53
CA GLY A 247 -13.36 -23.08 -1.77
C GLY A 247 -13.85 -21.70 -1.33
N VAL A 248 -12.95 -20.86 -0.80
CA VAL A 248 -13.29 -19.54 -0.28
C VAL A 248 -12.54 -18.46 -1.04
N ARG A 249 -13.27 -17.48 -1.59
CA ARG A 249 -12.64 -16.32 -2.22
C ARG A 249 -12.11 -15.40 -1.14
N ILE A 250 -10.80 -15.30 -1.00
CA ILE A 250 -10.18 -14.52 0.08
C ILE A 250 -10.56 -13.04 -0.01
N GLY A 251 -10.59 -12.48 -1.23
CA GLY A 251 -11.10 -11.13 -1.44
C GLY A 251 -12.54 -10.97 -0.94
N ALA A 252 -13.37 -12.02 -1.04
CA ALA A 252 -14.74 -12.02 -0.53
C ALA A 252 -14.80 -12.12 1.00
N GLU A 253 -13.89 -12.87 1.65
CA GLU A 253 -13.79 -12.86 3.12
C GLU A 253 -13.45 -11.48 3.64
N TRP A 254 -12.36 -10.88 3.15
CA TRP A 254 -12.00 -9.51 3.53
C TRP A 254 -13.08 -8.49 3.18
N ALA A 255 -13.73 -8.62 2.02
CA ALA A 255 -14.84 -7.73 1.66
C ALA A 255 -16.02 -7.88 2.64
N TYR A 256 -16.34 -9.11 3.04
CA TYR A 256 -17.34 -9.38 4.08
C TYR A 256 -16.93 -8.74 5.41
N GLU A 257 -15.67 -8.83 5.81
CA GLU A 257 -15.18 -8.18 7.03
C GLU A 257 -15.30 -6.68 7.00
N ILE A 258 -14.84 -6.08 5.91
CA ILE A 258 -14.92 -4.64 5.68
C ILE A 258 -16.38 -4.21 5.74
N GLN A 259 -17.30 -5.02 5.21
CA GLN A 259 -18.73 -4.77 5.30
C GLN A 259 -19.26 -4.87 6.73
N GLU A 260 -18.90 -5.91 7.49
CA GLU A 260 -19.27 -6.08 8.90
C GLU A 260 -18.76 -4.89 9.74
N ILE A 261 -17.52 -4.47 9.52
CA ILE A 261 -16.90 -3.30 10.13
C ILE A 261 -17.68 -2.02 9.80
N ARG A 262 -18.03 -1.82 8.52
CA ARG A 262 -18.83 -0.68 8.06
C ARG A 262 -20.25 -0.69 8.61
N SER A 263 -20.82 -1.86 8.90
CA SER A 263 -22.15 -1.98 9.49
C SER A 263 -22.19 -1.54 10.96
N GLY A 264 -21.03 -1.37 11.60
CA GLY A 264 -20.92 -1.04 13.02
C GLY A 264 -21.20 -2.24 13.91
N LEU A 265 -20.98 -3.46 13.42
CA LEU A 265 -21.15 -4.69 14.20
C LEU A 265 -20.37 -4.56 15.52
N ASN A 266 -21.06 -4.88 16.62
CA ASN A 266 -20.46 -4.86 17.95
C ASN A 266 -19.78 -6.21 18.18
N PHE A 267 -18.45 -6.18 18.23
CA PHE A 267 -17.64 -7.38 18.42
C PHE A 267 -17.48 -7.78 19.91
N GLY A 268 -18.49 -7.50 20.74
CA GLY A 268 -18.43 -7.70 22.19
C GLY A 268 -17.58 -6.66 22.94
N CYS A 269 -16.80 -5.87 22.21
CA CYS A 269 -15.88 -4.84 22.70
C CYS A 269 -16.45 -3.40 22.58
N GLY A 270 -17.74 -3.28 22.27
CA GLY A 270 -18.41 -2.01 22.00
C GLY A 270 -18.55 -1.73 20.50
N PRO A 271 -19.29 -0.67 20.13
CA PRO A 271 -19.50 -0.32 18.73
C PRO A 271 -18.18 0.12 18.10
N SER A 272 -17.88 -0.47 16.94
CA SER A 272 -16.79 -0.10 16.05
C SER A 272 -16.90 1.36 15.62
N LYS A 273 -16.29 2.29 16.37
CA LYS A 273 -16.36 3.73 16.11
C LYS A 273 -15.00 4.31 15.78
N TRP A 274 -14.83 4.64 14.51
CA TRP A 274 -13.70 5.45 14.06
C TRP A 274 -13.85 6.89 14.55
N LYS A 275 -12.72 7.58 14.70
CA LYS A 275 -12.74 9.00 15.06
C LYS A 275 -13.47 9.77 13.95
N ASN A 276 -14.48 10.55 14.34
CA ASN A 276 -15.39 11.27 13.44
C ASN A 276 -16.29 10.38 12.57
N ASP A 277 -16.51 9.12 12.97
CA ASP A 277 -17.35 8.15 12.26
C ASP A 277 -16.90 7.86 10.80
N SER A 278 -15.66 8.22 10.44
CA SER A 278 -15.09 7.95 9.11
C SER A 278 -14.31 6.63 9.11
N CYS A 279 -14.94 5.57 8.62
CA CYS A 279 -14.27 4.30 8.34
C CYS A 279 -13.17 4.49 7.29
N PRO A 280 -11.99 3.86 7.43
CA PRO A 280 -10.94 3.93 6.42
C PRO A 280 -11.41 3.42 5.06
N ASP A 281 -10.76 3.92 4.01
CA ASP A 281 -10.85 3.37 2.68
C ASP A 281 -10.00 2.11 2.60
N PHE A 282 -10.62 1.00 2.21
CA PHE A 282 -9.96 -0.29 2.05
C PHE A 282 -9.68 -0.54 0.57
N SER A 283 -8.48 -1.02 0.27
CA SER A 283 -8.10 -1.41 -1.08
C SER A 283 -7.35 -2.74 -1.09
N PHE A 284 -7.57 -3.52 -2.15
CA PHE A 284 -6.81 -4.74 -2.40
C PHE A 284 -5.67 -4.41 -3.37
N VAL A 285 -4.45 -4.59 -2.91
CA VAL A 285 -3.25 -4.19 -3.64
C VAL A 285 -2.27 -5.34 -3.76
N SER A 286 -1.32 -5.21 -4.67
CA SER A 286 -0.14 -6.05 -4.76
C SER A 286 1.08 -5.17 -5.00
N PHE A 287 2.27 -5.70 -4.77
CA PHE A 287 3.51 -4.95 -5.01
C PHE A 287 3.74 -4.66 -6.49
N ALA A 288 4.34 -3.50 -6.74
CA ALA A 288 4.71 -2.99 -8.04
C ALA A 288 6.03 -2.22 -7.93
N PRO A 289 6.84 -2.13 -9.00
CA PRO A 289 8.03 -1.31 -8.98
C PRO A 289 7.65 0.17 -8.94
N SER A 290 8.56 1.04 -8.53
CA SER A 290 8.35 2.49 -8.65
C SER A 290 8.00 2.89 -10.07
N TYR A 291 7.23 3.97 -10.17
CA TYR A 291 6.97 4.63 -11.43
C TYR A 291 8.29 5.14 -12.02
N LYS A 292 8.54 4.80 -13.29
CA LYS A 292 9.61 5.43 -14.07
C LYS A 292 9.26 6.92 -14.28
N ASP A 293 10.26 7.75 -14.51
CA ASP A 293 10.01 9.13 -14.96
C ASP A 293 9.28 9.07 -16.31
N GLY A 294 7.99 9.39 -16.28
CA GLY A 294 7.11 9.35 -17.44
C GLY A 294 7.33 10.50 -18.41
N LYS A 295 8.30 11.41 -18.20
CA LYS A 295 8.46 12.66 -18.98
C LYS A 295 7.14 13.43 -19.10
N GLY A 296 6.39 13.51 -17.99
CA GLY A 296 5.07 14.16 -17.94
C GLY A 296 3.87 13.27 -18.31
N LYS A 297 4.08 11.99 -18.65
CA LYS A 297 2.99 11.02 -18.84
C LYS A 297 2.55 10.43 -17.50
N LYS A 298 1.23 10.29 -17.32
CA LYS A 298 0.64 9.58 -16.18
C LYS A 298 0.81 8.07 -16.39
N LEU A 299 1.87 7.50 -15.85
CA LEU A 299 2.12 6.07 -15.90
C LEU A 299 1.22 5.33 -14.91
N ARG A 300 0.91 4.06 -15.22
CA ARG A 300 0.10 3.17 -14.39
C ARG A 300 0.67 1.76 -14.34
N HIS A 301 0.17 0.98 -13.39
CA HIS A 301 0.39 -0.44 -13.27
C HIS A 301 -0.96 -1.17 -13.37
N ALA A 302 -0.96 -2.32 -14.02
CA ALA A 302 -2.09 -3.20 -14.19
C ALA A 302 -1.60 -4.66 -14.24
N GLY A 303 -2.51 -5.59 -14.48
CA GLY A 303 -2.18 -6.97 -14.73
C GLY A 303 -3.44 -7.82 -14.78
N PHE A 304 -3.25 -9.11 -15.05
CA PHE A 304 -4.34 -10.08 -15.08
C PHE A 304 -3.77 -11.50 -14.92
N LEU A 305 -4.66 -12.45 -14.66
CA LEU A 305 -4.33 -13.86 -14.54
C LEU A 305 -4.55 -14.60 -15.86
N ILE A 306 -3.68 -15.57 -16.15
CA ILE A 306 -3.78 -16.46 -17.32
C ILE A 306 -3.51 -17.91 -16.91
N SER A 307 -3.98 -18.87 -17.71
CA SER A 307 -3.67 -20.29 -17.50
C SER A 307 -2.19 -20.60 -17.84
N SER A 308 -1.61 -21.65 -17.25
CA SER A 308 -0.28 -22.13 -17.65
C SER A 308 -0.16 -22.46 -19.13
N LYS A 309 -1.19 -23.05 -19.72
CA LYS A 309 -1.22 -23.33 -21.17
C LYS A 309 -1.14 -22.05 -21.99
N ASP A 310 -1.84 -20.99 -21.57
CA ASP A 310 -1.79 -19.70 -22.26
C ASP A 310 -0.47 -18.97 -22.01
N CYS A 311 0.12 -19.13 -20.84
CA CYS A 311 1.45 -18.62 -20.52
C CYS A 311 2.54 -19.26 -21.39
N GLU A 312 2.50 -20.59 -21.60
CA GLU A 312 3.42 -21.30 -22.50
C GLU A 312 3.31 -20.80 -23.94
N LYS A 313 2.09 -20.51 -24.42
CA LYS A 313 1.89 -20.00 -25.78
C LYS A 313 2.52 -18.62 -25.99
N ILE A 314 2.27 -17.67 -25.09
CA ILE A 314 2.76 -16.29 -25.26
C ILE A 314 4.27 -16.16 -25.02
N THR A 315 4.84 -17.10 -24.26
CA THR A 315 6.29 -17.21 -24.03
C THR A 315 7.00 -18.10 -25.05
N ALA A 316 6.26 -18.75 -25.95
CA ALA A 316 6.82 -19.53 -27.04
C ALA A 316 7.73 -18.68 -27.93
N ASN A 317 8.63 -19.35 -28.67
CA ASN A 317 9.63 -18.70 -29.50
C ASN A 317 10.51 -17.68 -28.73
N GLY A 318 10.81 -17.98 -27.47
CA GLY A 318 11.63 -17.12 -26.61
C GLY A 318 10.98 -15.79 -26.24
N GLY A 319 9.64 -15.68 -26.30
CA GLY A 319 8.91 -14.47 -25.93
C GLY A 319 9.02 -13.33 -26.94
N ALA A 320 9.39 -13.59 -28.20
CA ALA A 320 9.56 -12.57 -29.23
C ALA A 320 8.30 -11.68 -29.40
N PHE A 321 7.11 -12.26 -29.29
CA PHE A 321 5.84 -11.53 -29.29
C PHE A 321 5.77 -10.48 -28.17
N LEU A 322 6.20 -10.84 -26.96
CA LEU A 322 6.15 -9.98 -25.79
C LEU A 322 7.18 -8.85 -25.89
N GLU A 323 8.38 -9.13 -26.40
CA GLU A 323 9.42 -8.10 -26.59
C GLU A 323 9.02 -7.07 -27.66
N ASP A 324 8.40 -7.51 -28.77
CA ASP A 324 7.80 -6.59 -29.76
C ASP A 324 6.71 -5.71 -29.12
N LEU A 325 5.80 -6.33 -28.35
CA LEU A 325 4.71 -5.63 -27.71
C LEU A 325 5.22 -4.61 -26.67
N LYS A 326 6.23 -4.95 -25.86
CA LYS A 326 6.91 -4.03 -24.95
C LYS A 326 7.50 -2.84 -25.71
N LEU A 327 8.19 -3.09 -26.82
CA LEU A 327 8.83 -2.04 -27.62
C LEU A 327 7.78 -1.07 -28.23
N ARG A 328 6.68 -1.60 -28.77
CA ARG A 328 5.62 -0.80 -29.38
C ARG A 328 4.83 0.04 -28.38
N THR A 329 4.53 -0.52 -27.22
CA THR A 329 3.65 0.13 -26.22
C THR A 329 4.42 0.90 -25.15
N GLY A 330 5.70 0.60 -24.95
CA GLY A 330 6.52 1.12 -23.87
C GLY A 330 6.18 0.54 -22.49
N VAL A 331 5.30 -0.46 -22.40
CA VAL A 331 4.89 -1.12 -21.15
C VAL A 331 5.97 -2.14 -20.74
N ASP A 332 6.35 -2.16 -19.46
CA ASP A 332 7.17 -3.23 -18.89
C ASP A 332 6.27 -4.42 -18.55
N ILE A 333 6.40 -5.52 -19.31
CA ILE A 333 5.59 -6.74 -19.15
C ILE A 333 6.40 -7.81 -18.43
N ARG A 334 5.87 -8.33 -17.32
CA ARG A 334 6.53 -9.39 -16.54
C ARG A 334 5.58 -10.53 -16.23
N PHE A 335 6.14 -11.72 -16.05
CA PHE A 335 5.42 -12.93 -15.73
C PHE A 335 5.80 -13.42 -14.34
N GLY A 336 4.77 -13.75 -13.57
CA GLY A 336 4.88 -14.40 -12.30
C GLY A 336 4.30 -15.80 -12.39
N TYR A 337 5.13 -16.81 -12.14
CA TYR A 337 4.70 -18.20 -12.19
C TYR A 337 4.29 -18.65 -10.80
N CYS A 338 3.11 -19.25 -10.69
CA CYS A 338 2.76 -19.98 -9.47
C CYS A 338 3.54 -21.29 -9.45
N SER A 339 4.42 -21.47 -8.46
CA SER A 339 5.22 -22.70 -8.34
C SER A 339 4.48 -23.74 -7.49
N ASP A 340 4.67 -25.03 -7.76
CA ASP A 340 4.10 -26.13 -6.94
C ASP A 340 4.65 -26.14 -5.49
N SER A 341 5.79 -25.47 -5.26
CA SER A 341 6.38 -25.30 -3.92
C SER A 341 5.87 -24.08 -3.18
N ASP A 342 5.10 -23.21 -3.84
CA ASP A 342 4.52 -22.07 -3.14
C ASP A 342 3.56 -22.60 -2.07
N ALA A 343 3.54 -21.99 -0.87
CA ALA A 343 2.50 -22.29 0.13
C ALA A 343 1.08 -22.20 -0.46
N TYR A 344 0.98 -21.42 -1.54
CA TYR A 344 -0.14 -21.16 -2.40
C TYR A 344 -0.46 -22.21 -3.48
N ALA A 345 0.43 -23.18 -3.76
CA ALA A 345 0.24 -24.21 -4.78
C ALA A 345 -0.99 -25.07 -4.53
N ARG A 346 -1.33 -25.27 -3.25
CA ARG A 346 -2.56 -25.97 -2.84
C ARG A 346 -3.83 -25.19 -3.19
N TRP A 347 -3.71 -23.91 -3.47
CA TRP A 347 -4.80 -22.97 -3.60
C TRP A 347 -5.02 -22.51 -5.04
N PHE A 348 -3.94 -22.41 -5.83
CA PHE A 348 -4.02 -21.90 -7.20
C PHE A 348 -3.83 -23.02 -8.23
N LYS A 349 -4.91 -23.37 -8.94
CA LYS A 349 -4.82 -24.26 -10.10
C LYS A 349 -4.08 -23.54 -11.23
N ALA A 350 -2.80 -23.86 -11.46
CA ALA A 350 -2.05 -23.55 -12.70
C ALA A 350 -2.37 -22.18 -13.34
N VAL A 351 -2.44 -21.13 -12.52
CA VAL A 351 -2.61 -19.74 -12.97
C VAL A 351 -1.31 -18.99 -12.82
N ASN A 352 -1.01 -18.14 -13.79
CA ASN A 352 0.15 -17.27 -13.79
C ASN A 352 -0.32 -15.82 -13.86
N GLU A 353 0.50 -14.93 -13.33
CA GLU A 353 0.25 -13.51 -13.31
C GLU A 353 0.98 -12.84 -14.47
N VAL A 354 0.27 -12.02 -15.24
CA VAL A 354 0.85 -11.06 -16.17
C VAL A 354 0.80 -9.69 -15.52
N GLY A 355 1.96 -9.16 -15.15
CA GLY A 355 2.10 -7.81 -14.65
C GLY A 355 2.42 -6.83 -15.77
N LEU A 356 1.67 -5.73 -15.84
CA LEU A 356 1.87 -4.64 -16.80
C LEU A 356 2.27 -3.38 -16.05
N PHE A 357 3.49 -2.88 -16.25
CA PHE A 357 4.04 -1.80 -15.44
C PHE A 357 4.50 -0.61 -16.27
N ASN A 358 4.41 0.59 -15.69
CA ASN A 358 4.95 1.81 -16.27
C ASN A 358 4.37 2.15 -17.66
N GLY A 359 3.12 1.76 -17.91
CA GLY A 359 2.41 2.02 -19.16
C GLY A 359 1.50 3.24 -19.09
N THR A 360 1.17 3.84 -20.25
CA THR A 360 0.00 4.74 -20.33
C THR A 360 -1.29 3.92 -20.29
N ASP A 361 -2.44 4.58 -20.09
CA ASP A 361 -3.74 3.92 -20.13
C ASP A 361 -3.97 3.19 -21.46
N GLU A 362 -3.59 3.79 -22.58
CA GLU A 362 -3.70 3.21 -23.92
C GLU A 362 -2.74 2.03 -24.11
N GLY A 363 -1.48 2.19 -23.67
CA GLY A 363 -0.46 1.14 -23.79
C GLY A 363 -0.84 -0.11 -22.98
N ILE A 364 -1.35 0.06 -21.76
CA ILE A 364 -1.83 -1.05 -20.93
C ILE A 364 -2.99 -1.77 -21.61
N LYS A 365 -4.03 -1.04 -22.05
CA LYS A 365 -5.19 -1.64 -22.73
C LYS A 365 -4.81 -2.40 -23.99
N GLN A 366 -3.87 -1.85 -24.77
CA GLN A 366 -3.36 -2.51 -25.96
C GLN A 366 -2.65 -3.83 -25.61
N CYS A 367 -1.78 -3.82 -24.58
CA CYS A 367 -1.11 -5.03 -24.11
C CYS A 367 -2.10 -6.10 -23.65
N GLU A 368 -3.08 -5.73 -22.84
CA GLU A 368 -4.13 -6.66 -22.37
C GLU A 368 -4.87 -7.30 -23.55
N PHE A 369 -5.33 -6.47 -24.49
CA PHE A 369 -6.06 -6.95 -25.66
C PHE A 369 -5.22 -7.90 -26.52
N GLU A 370 -4.00 -7.52 -26.89
CA GLU A 370 -3.17 -8.31 -27.79
C GLU A 370 -2.72 -9.63 -27.14
N ILE A 371 -2.38 -9.63 -25.84
CA ILE A 371 -2.01 -10.87 -25.12
C ILE A 371 -3.21 -11.82 -25.08
N LEU A 372 -4.40 -11.34 -24.69
CA LEU A 372 -5.59 -12.18 -24.62
C LEU A 372 -6.00 -12.70 -26.00
N ALA A 373 -5.91 -11.87 -27.05
CA ALA A 373 -6.17 -12.28 -28.43
C ALA A 373 -5.18 -13.37 -28.89
N HIS A 374 -3.89 -13.25 -28.54
CA HIS A 374 -2.88 -14.26 -28.85
C HIS A 374 -3.20 -15.61 -28.19
N CYS A 375 -3.64 -15.60 -26.93
CA CYS A 375 -4.05 -16.81 -26.22
C CYS A 375 -5.25 -17.53 -26.88
N LEU A 376 -6.18 -16.76 -27.46
CA LEU A 376 -7.38 -17.26 -28.13
C LEU A 376 -7.10 -17.81 -29.54
N ASN A 377 -6.26 -17.13 -30.33
CA ASN A 377 -6.01 -17.47 -31.75
C ASN A 377 -5.09 -18.68 -31.97
N ALA A 378 -4.39 -19.15 -30.94
CA ALA A 378 -3.54 -20.34 -30.98
C ALA A 378 -4.30 -21.65 -30.67
N ARG A 379 -5.61 -21.69 -30.95
CA ARG A 379 -6.47 -22.88 -30.85
C ARG A 379 -6.85 -23.33 -32.25
#